data_AF-A0A5C3NNN0-F1
#
_entry.id   AF-A0A5C3NNN0-F1
#
_cell.length_a   1.000
_cell.length_b   1.000
_cell.length_c   1.000
_cell.angle_alpha   90.00
_cell.angle_beta   90.00
_cell.angle_gamma   90.00
#
_symmetry.space_group_name_H-M   'P 1'
#
loop_
_entity.id
_entity.type
_entity.pdbx_description
1 polymer ?
#
loop_
_entity_poly.entity_id
_entity_poly.type
_entity_poly.pdbx_seq_one_letter_code
_entity_poly.pdbx_strand_id
1 'polypeptide(L)'
;MITNFIGIILRYGKPERGLFGRCIAYYGTVEAQARGTLHCHMLVWIEGHPNPQHLRDLMLESSEYRLHMFSWLESIIKSELLGTTEPVVEHGGHALPRPPFDEGPGNVHPGVRPPPRVSDMLPSDFRREYSIFVNQLVECYNWHEHTSTCWKYLRPNQTPSDENCRMRIDGSTRRTTELDPETLSIQLRRLHPRIANYNDLVIFLLQANMDVKHIGSGEGAKALIYYITDYITKSSLPAHLGLAALMYAIQITDAKYGRVPEWTSREDTGALTVLVNSMLARNEVSEQEIMSHIIGGGDHYTSHKFRLLYYAAFER
;
A
#
# COMPACT_ATOMS: atom_id res chain seq x y z
N MET A 1 -9.30 12.00 -4.49
CA MET A 1 -9.43 10.55 -4.20
C MET A 1 -9.22 10.25 -2.71
N ILE A 2 -8.08 10.58 -2.12
CA ILE A 2 -7.76 10.25 -0.72
C ILE A 2 -8.76 10.81 0.30
N THR A 3 -9.19 12.07 0.16
CA THR A 3 -10.23 12.65 1.03
C THR A 3 -11.54 11.86 0.99
N ASN A 4 -11.93 11.34 -0.18
CA ASN A 4 -13.12 10.49 -0.32
C ASN A 4 -12.88 9.12 0.34
N PHE A 5 -11.68 8.54 0.21
CA PHE A 5 -11.34 7.32 0.94
C PHE A 5 -11.49 7.52 2.46
N ILE A 6 -10.95 8.61 3.00
CA ILE A 6 -11.07 8.95 4.43
C ILE A 6 -12.54 9.17 4.84
N GLY A 7 -13.29 9.95 4.06
CA GLY A 7 -14.67 10.33 4.40
C GLY A 7 -15.71 9.25 4.18
N ILE A 8 -15.53 8.38 3.16
CA ILE A 8 -16.54 7.41 2.72
C ILE A 8 -16.17 5.99 3.15
N ILE A 9 -14.91 5.57 2.96
CA ILE A 9 -14.46 4.21 3.27
C ILE A 9 -14.09 4.09 4.74
N LEU A 10 -13.24 4.98 5.24
CA LEU A 10 -12.87 4.98 6.66
C LEU A 10 -13.95 5.60 7.55
N ARG A 11 -14.81 6.46 6.97
CA ARG A 11 -15.83 7.23 7.68
C ARG A 11 -15.26 7.98 8.90
N TYR A 12 -14.05 8.53 8.75
CA TYR A 12 -13.42 9.24 9.85
C TYR A 12 -14.27 10.44 10.30
N GLY A 13 -14.41 10.60 11.62
CA GLY A 13 -15.22 11.67 12.23
C GLY A 13 -16.73 11.45 12.13
N LYS A 14 -17.20 10.29 11.65
CA LYS A 14 -18.62 9.90 11.65
C LYS A 14 -18.94 8.97 12.83
N PRO A 15 -20.20 8.95 13.32
CA PRO A 15 -20.60 8.05 14.39
C PRO A 15 -20.67 6.59 13.93
N GLU A 16 -20.93 6.34 12.65
CA GLU A 16 -20.97 4.99 12.09
C GLU A 16 -19.58 4.42 11.80
N ARG A 17 -19.45 3.09 11.82
CA ARG A 17 -18.22 2.38 11.44
C ARG A 17 -17.99 2.49 9.93
N GLY A 18 -16.73 2.66 9.54
CA GLY A 18 -16.26 2.49 8.17
C GLY A 18 -16.05 1.02 7.81
N LEU A 19 -15.51 0.79 6.60
CA LEU A 19 -15.30 -0.55 6.04
C LEU A 19 -14.45 -1.45 6.97
N PHE A 20 -13.38 -0.89 7.54
CA PHE A 20 -12.46 -1.62 8.41
C PHE A 20 -12.82 -1.52 9.90
N GLY A 21 -13.91 -0.85 10.26
CA GLY A 21 -14.26 -0.54 11.64
C GLY A 21 -14.29 0.96 11.93
N ARG A 22 -14.26 1.33 13.22
CA ARG A 22 -14.29 2.75 13.64
C ARG A 22 -12.89 3.35 13.53
N CYS A 23 -12.69 4.22 12.55
CA CYS A 23 -11.44 4.96 12.36
C CYS A 23 -11.33 6.09 13.40
N ILE A 24 -10.30 6.06 14.23
CA ILE A 24 -10.06 7.05 15.30
C ILE A 24 -8.90 7.97 15.02
N ALA A 25 -7.98 7.57 14.13
CA ALA A 25 -6.90 8.41 13.66
C ALA A 25 -6.40 7.91 12.30
N TYR A 26 -5.75 8.81 11.57
CA TYR A 26 -4.97 8.50 10.38
C TYR A 26 -3.82 9.50 10.23
N TYR A 27 -2.79 9.04 9.54
CA TYR A 27 -1.69 9.86 9.02
C TYR A 27 -1.28 9.30 7.66
N GLY A 28 -1.27 10.14 6.64
CA GLY A 28 -0.80 9.78 5.31
C GLY A 28 0.23 10.76 4.81
N THR A 29 1.27 10.26 4.16
CA THR A 29 2.24 11.08 3.42
C THR A 29 2.05 10.84 1.93
N VAL A 30 2.28 11.88 1.12
CA VAL A 30 2.21 11.84 -0.34
C VAL A 30 3.62 11.99 -0.88
N GLU A 31 4.01 11.08 -1.76
CA GLU A 31 5.29 11.16 -2.49
C GLU A 31 5.03 11.14 -4.00
N ALA A 32 5.81 11.87 -4.79
CA ALA A 32 5.93 11.53 -6.20
C ALA A 32 6.74 10.26 -6.36
N GLN A 33 6.23 9.37 -7.19
CA GLN A 33 7.02 8.28 -7.72
C GLN A 33 7.67 8.75 -9.02
N ALA A 34 8.84 8.18 -9.35
CA ALA A 34 9.51 8.37 -10.65
C ALA A 34 8.74 7.75 -11.84
N ARG A 35 7.42 7.64 -11.73
CA ARG A 35 6.45 7.08 -12.68
C ARG A 35 5.32 8.06 -13.00
N GLY A 36 5.49 9.35 -12.65
CA GLY A 36 4.55 10.41 -13.02
C GLY A 36 3.20 10.39 -12.28
N THR A 37 3.13 9.75 -11.11
CA THR A 37 1.93 9.71 -10.27
C THR A 37 2.28 9.96 -8.81
N LEU A 38 1.34 10.56 -8.08
CA LEU A 38 1.43 10.71 -6.63
C LEU A 38 0.98 9.42 -5.96
N HIS A 39 1.70 9.03 -4.93
CA HIS A 39 1.38 7.86 -4.14
C HIS A 39 1.22 8.25 -2.68
N CYS A 40 0.20 7.72 -2.02
CA CYS A 40 -0.05 7.99 -0.62
C CYS A 40 0.25 6.74 0.22
N HIS A 41 1.17 6.87 1.17
CA HIS A 41 1.39 5.88 2.23
C HIS A 41 0.61 6.32 3.45
N MET A 42 -0.31 5.50 3.93
CA MET A 42 -1.22 5.88 5.01
C MET A 42 -1.25 4.85 6.14
N LEU A 43 -1.09 5.34 7.36
CA LEU A 43 -1.41 4.66 8.59
C LEU A 43 -2.83 5.04 9.03
N VAL A 44 -3.61 4.03 9.39
CA VAL A 44 -4.98 4.20 9.90
C VAL A 44 -5.11 3.43 11.20
N TRP A 45 -5.65 4.09 12.23
CA TRP A 45 -5.93 3.49 13.52
C TRP A 45 -7.42 3.17 13.63
N ILE A 46 -7.69 1.89 13.83
CA ILE A 46 -9.03 1.36 14.03
C ILE A 46 -9.22 1.04 15.52
N GLU A 47 -10.32 1.50 16.10
CA GLU A 47 -10.66 1.26 17.51
C GLU A 47 -11.00 -0.21 17.77
N GLY A 48 -10.62 -0.70 18.96
CA GLY A 48 -11.15 -1.95 19.53
C GLY A 48 -10.29 -3.19 19.29
N HIS A 49 -9.20 -3.10 18.53
CA HIS A 49 -8.29 -4.24 18.37
C HIS A 49 -7.35 -4.37 19.59
N PRO A 50 -7.33 -5.53 20.27
CA PRO A 50 -6.34 -5.81 21.30
C PRO A 50 -4.94 -5.95 20.68
N ASN A 51 -3.91 -5.90 21.54
CA ASN A 51 -2.56 -6.20 21.10
C ASN A 51 -2.46 -7.66 20.59
N PRO A 52 -1.48 -8.00 19.73
CA PRO A 52 -1.38 -9.32 19.12
C PRO A 52 -1.38 -10.51 20.08
N GLN A 53 -0.81 -10.39 21.28
CA GLN A 53 -0.79 -11.49 22.25
C GLN A 53 -2.19 -11.70 22.83
N HIS A 54 -2.80 -10.64 23.34
CA HIS A 54 -4.15 -10.70 23.88
C HIS A 54 -5.18 -11.13 22.81
N LEU A 55 -5.01 -10.73 21.55
CA LEU A 55 -5.84 -11.23 20.45
C LEU A 55 -5.77 -12.76 20.33
N ARG A 56 -4.58 -13.34 20.43
CA ARG A 56 -4.38 -14.80 20.38
C ARG A 56 -5.03 -15.48 21.58
N ASP A 57 -4.80 -14.94 22.77
CA ASP A 57 -5.36 -15.50 24.01
C ASP A 57 -6.90 -15.56 23.92
N LEU A 58 -7.55 -14.48 23.46
CA LEU A 58 -9.00 -14.45 23.26
C LEU A 58 -9.50 -15.48 22.23
N MET A 59 -8.76 -15.70 21.14
CA MET A 59 -9.13 -16.70 20.13
C MET A 59 -8.92 -18.15 20.60
N LEU A 60 -8.04 -18.37 21.59
CA LEU A 60 -7.85 -19.67 22.23
C LEU A 60 -8.93 -19.93 23.29
N GLU A 61 -9.21 -18.92 24.12
CA GLU A 61 -10.15 -19.02 25.23
C GLU A 61 -11.62 -19.04 24.77
N SER A 62 -11.95 -18.37 23.66
CA SER A 62 -13.31 -18.25 23.15
C SER A 62 -13.42 -18.62 21.68
N SER A 63 -14.11 -19.75 21.42
CA SER A 63 -14.45 -20.18 20.06
C SER A 63 -15.38 -19.18 19.36
N GLU A 64 -16.28 -18.54 20.10
CA GLU A 64 -17.18 -17.50 19.59
C GLU A 64 -16.38 -16.28 19.10
N TYR A 65 -15.45 -15.78 19.92
CA TYR A 65 -14.58 -14.67 19.54
C TYR A 65 -13.76 -14.99 18.29
N ARG A 66 -13.18 -16.20 18.25
CA ARG A 66 -12.43 -16.69 17.08
C ARG A 66 -13.28 -16.71 15.82
N LEU A 67 -14.50 -17.23 15.88
CA LEU A 67 -15.41 -17.28 14.73
C LEU A 67 -15.84 -15.87 14.28
N HIS A 68 -16.09 -14.95 15.22
CA HIS A 68 -16.36 -13.55 14.89
C HIS A 68 -15.17 -12.87 14.19
N MET A 69 -13.94 -13.12 14.65
CA MET A 69 -12.74 -12.60 14.01
C MET A 69 -12.58 -13.15 12.58
N PHE A 70 -12.81 -14.45 12.38
CA PHE A 70 -12.74 -15.09 11.07
C PHE A 70 -13.80 -14.52 10.12
N SER A 71 -15.05 -14.42 10.59
CA SER A 71 -16.16 -13.86 9.80
C SER A 71 -15.88 -12.40 9.40
N TRP A 72 -15.37 -11.59 10.32
CA TRP A 72 -14.99 -10.22 10.04
C TRP A 72 -13.88 -10.14 8.98
N LEU A 73 -12.80 -10.92 9.11
CA LEU A 73 -11.72 -10.95 8.12
C LEU A 73 -12.20 -11.41 6.75
N GLU A 74 -13.00 -12.47 6.68
CA GLU A 74 -13.56 -12.96 5.42
C GLU A 74 -14.57 -11.99 4.79
N SER A 75 -15.18 -11.10 5.60
CA SER A 75 -16.03 -10.02 5.07
C SER A 75 -15.23 -8.93 4.36
N ILE A 76 -13.98 -8.73 4.75
CA ILE A 76 -13.11 -7.65 4.25
C ILE A 76 -12.14 -8.15 3.19
N ILE A 77 -11.62 -9.37 3.35
CA ILE A 77 -10.54 -9.93 2.55
C ILE A 77 -11.09 -11.10 1.73
N LYS A 78 -11.14 -10.91 0.42
CA LYS A 78 -11.50 -11.91 -0.59
C LYS A 78 -10.22 -12.36 -1.30
N SER A 79 -10.25 -13.58 -1.81
CA SER A 79 -9.13 -14.24 -2.50
C SER A 79 -9.60 -15.07 -3.69
N GLU A 80 -10.81 -14.79 -4.15
CA GLU A 80 -11.56 -15.59 -5.12
C GLU A 80 -12.49 -14.67 -5.92
N LEU A 81 -12.99 -15.16 -7.05
CA LEU A 81 -14.06 -14.47 -7.76
C LEU A 81 -15.36 -14.52 -6.91
N LEU A 82 -16.13 -13.45 -6.94
CA LEU A 82 -17.42 -13.40 -6.27
C LEU A 82 -18.34 -14.48 -6.85
N GLY A 83 -18.95 -15.26 -5.95
CA GLY A 83 -19.77 -16.43 -6.28
C GLY A 83 -19.04 -17.77 -6.21
N THR A 84 -17.71 -17.79 -6.07
CA THR A 84 -16.96 -19.02 -5.83
C THR A 84 -17.27 -19.58 -4.43
N THR A 85 -17.81 -20.80 -4.36
CA THR A 85 -18.14 -21.49 -3.09
C THR A 85 -17.16 -22.61 -2.76
N GLU A 86 -16.42 -23.11 -3.74
CA GLU A 86 -15.55 -24.26 -3.64
C GLU A 86 -14.09 -23.88 -3.95
N PRO A 87 -13.10 -24.52 -3.30
CA PRO A 87 -11.70 -24.29 -3.64
C PRO A 87 -11.40 -24.70 -5.09
N VAL A 88 -10.84 -23.78 -5.85
CA VAL A 88 -10.27 -24.05 -7.17
C VAL A 88 -8.93 -24.75 -6.99
N VAL A 89 -8.71 -25.82 -7.73
CA VAL A 89 -7.49 -26.64 -7.65
C VAL A 89 -6.76 -26.58 -8.98
N GLU A 90 -5.45 -26.41 -8.92
CA GLU A 90 -4.60 -26.48 -10.11
C GLU A 90 -4.34 -27.94 -10.46
N HIS A 91 -4.60 -28.30 -11.72
CA HIS A 91 -4.41 -29.67 -12.19
C HIS A 91 -3.11 -29.78 -13.00
N GLY A 92 -2.40 -30.90 -12.84
CA GLY A 92 -1.18 -31.19 -13.62
C GLY A 92 0.06 -30.40 -13.20
N GLY A 93 0.04 -29.74 -12.02
CA GLY A 93 1.22 -29.02 -11.50
C GLY A 93 1.53 -27.71 -12.23
N HIS A 94 0.56 -27.17 -12.98
CA HIS A 94 0.70 -25.91 -13.71
C HIS A 94 -0.19 -24.83 -13.11
N ALA A 95 0.35 -23.62 -12.98
CA ALA A 95 -0.39 -22.46 -12.52
C ALA A 95 -1.56 -22.15 -13.47
N LEU A 96 -2.72 -21.80 -12.92
CA LEU A 96 -3.86 -21.34 -13.74
C LEU A 96 -3.49 -20.02 -14.43
N PRO A 97 -3.56 -19.97 -15.77
CA PRO A 97 -3.23 -18.76 -16.50
C PRO A 97 -4.27 -17.68 -16.23
N ARG A 98 -3.85 -16.42 -16.27
CA ARG A 98 -4.80 -15.31 -16.21
C ARG A 98 -5.78 -15.40 -17.38
N PRO A 99 -7.10 -15.25 -17.15
CA PRO A 99 -8.06 -15.18 -18.23
C PRO A 99 -7.64 -14.09 -19.25
N PRO A 100 -7.55 -14.42 -20.55
CA PRO A 100 -7.20 -13.42 -21.55
C PRO A 100 -8.31 -12.37 -21.61
N PHE A 101 -7.92 -11.10 -21.65
CA PHE A 101 -8.83 -9.99 -21.90
C PHE A 101 -8.53 -9.42 -23.29
N ASP A 102 -9.47 -9.59 -24.21
CA ASP A 102 -9.36 -9.11 -25.60
C ASP A 102 -9.71 -7.62 -25.67
N GLU A 103 -8.71 -6.76 -25.49
CA GLU A 103 -8.88 -5.32 -25.58
C GLU A 103 -9.13 -4.87 -27.02
N GLY A 104 -10.25 -4.19 -27.23
CA GLY A 104 -10.59 -3.62 -28.53
C GLY A 104 -11.50 -2.41 -28.42
N PRO A 105 -11.79 -1.71 -29.53
CA PRO A 105 -12.65 -0.51 -29.52
C PRO A 105 -14.04 -0.75 -28.91
N GLY A 106 -14.55 -2.00 -28.98
CA GLY A 106 -15.83 -2.41 -28.39
C GLY A 106 -15.71 -3.10 -27.02
N ASN A 107 -14.50 -3.38 -26.55
CA ASN A 107 -14.24 -4.07 -25.27
C ASN A 107 -13.05 -3.41 -24.57
N VAL A 108 -13.32 -2.29 -23.90
CA VAL A 108 -12.31 -1.53 -23.16
C VAL A 108 -12.07 -2.12 -21.77
N HIS A 109 -10.84 -1.98 -21.27
CA HIS A 109 -10.41 -2.45 -19.96
C HIS A 109 -11.43 -2.09 -18.85
N PRO A 110 -11.80 -3.00 -17.93
CA PRO A 110 -12.79 -2.73 -16.88
C PRO A 110 -12.47 -1.50 -16.04
N GLY A 111 -11.18 -1.24 -15.75
CA GLY A 111 -10.75 -0.09 -14.95
C GLY A 111 -10.84 1.29 -15.62
N VAL A 112 -11.30 1.38 -16.87
CA VAL A 112 -11.67 2.67 -17.49
C VAL A 112 -13.19 2.80 -17.69
N ARG A 113 -13.95 1.76 -17.36
CA ARG A 113 -15.41 1.78 -17.48
C ARG A 113 -16.04 2.37 -16.22
N PRO A 114 -17.10 3.18 -16.37
CA PRO A 114 -17.86 3.61 -15.21
C PRO A 114 -18.44 2.38 -14.49
N PRO A 115 -18.35 2.31 -13.16
CA PRO A 115 -18.94 1.20 -12.42
C PRO A 115 -20.48 1.27 -12.52
N PRO A 116 -21.19 0.13 -12.43
CA PRO A 116 -22.64 0.13 -12.36
C PRO A 116 -23.11 1.00 -11.19
N ARG A 117 -24.25 1.68 -11.34
CA ARG A 117 -24.80 2.57 -10.32
C ARG A 117 -26.13 2.05 -9.82
N VAL A 118 -26.31 2.05 -8.51
CA VAL A 118 -27.56 1.62 -7.85
C VAL A 118 -28.76 2.45 -8.31
N SER A 119 -28.55 3.71 -8.69
CA SER A 119 -29.61 4.61 -9.18
C SER A 119 -30.18 4.22 -10.55
N ASP A 120 -29.44 3.42 -11.33
CA ASP A 120 -29.71 3.24 -12.75
C ASP A 120 -30.40 1.90 -13.04
N MET A 121 -30.61 1.07 -12.02
CA MET A 121 -31.16 -0.29 -12.15
C MET A 121 -31.82 -0.78 -10.86
N LEU A 122 -32.54 -1.90 -10.93
CA LEU A 122 -33.12 -2.53 -9.75
C LEU A 122 -32.02 -3.07 -8.82
N PRO A 123 -32.25 -3.16 -7.49
CA PRO A 123 -31.25 -3.66 -6.54
C PRO A 123 -30.72 -5.07 -6.85
N SER A 124 -31.57 -5.97 -7.36
CA SER A 124 -31.18 -7.32 -7.78
C SER A 124 -30.24 -7.29 -8.99
N ASP A 125 -30.55 -6.44 -9.97
CA ASP A 125 -29.73 -6.25 -11.16
C ASP A 125 -28.39 -5.63 -10.77
N PHE A 126 -28.40 -4.62 -9.90
CA PHE A 126 -27.18 -4.02 -9.36
C PHE A 126 -26.27 -5.06 -8.70
N ARG A 127 -26.82 -5.94 -7.85
CA ARG A 127 -25.99 -6.97 -7.19
C ARG A 127 -25.33 -7.91 -8.21
N ARG A 128 -26.04 -8.27 -9.28
CA ARG A 128 -25.50 -9.10 -10.36
C ARG A 128 -24.42 -8.36 -11.13
N GLU A 129 -24.70 -7.14 -11.59
CA GLU A 129 -23.74 -6.32 -12.34
C GLU A 129 -22.51 -5.95 -11.51
N TYR A 130 -22.69 -5.70 -10.21
CA TYR A 130 -21.61 -5.49 -9.26
C TYR A 130 -20.66 -6.69 -9.24
N SER A 131 -21.20 -7.91 -9.08
CA SER A 131 -20.38 -9.12 -9.03
C SER A 131 -19.62 -9.36 -10.34
N ILE A 132 -20.28 -9.17 -11.48
CA ILE A 132 -19.65 -9.28 -12.80
C ILE A 132 -18.52 -8.26 -12.93
N PHE A 133 -18.79 -7.00 -12.58
CA PHE A 133 -17.82 -5.92 -12.71
C PHE A 133 -16.60 -6.11 -11.80
N VAL A 134 -16.81 -6.51 -10.54
CA VAL A 134 -15.72 -6.84 -9.60
C VAL A 134 -14.90 -8.01 -10.13
N ASN A 135 -15.53 -9.08 -10.62
CA ASN A 135 -14.80 -10.24 -11.15
C ASN A 135 -13.91 -9.85 -12.34
N GLN A 136 -14.42 -9.03 -13.27
CA GLN A 136 -13.63 -8.52 -14.40
C GLN A 136 -12.43 -7.70 -13.93
N LEU A 137 -12.60 -6.84 -12.92
CA LEU A 137 -11.50 -6.09 -12.32
C LEU A 137 -10.49 -7.02 -11.65
N VAL A 138 -10.95 -8.04 -10.91
CA VAL A 138 -10.09 -8.99 -10.20
C VAL A 138 -9.26 -9.82 -11.18
N GLU A 139 -9.87 -10.29 -12.28
CA GLU A 139 -9.17 -11.02 -13.34
C GLU A 139 -8.07 -10.17 -13.98
N CYS A 140 -8.34 -8.88 -14.21
CA CYS A 140 -7.38 -7.98 -14.86
C CYS A 140 -6.27 -7.51 -13.92
N TYR A 141 -6.62 -7.13 -12.69
CA TYR A 141 -5.71 -6.46 -11.76
C TYR A 141 -5.12 -7.39 -10.69
N ASN A 142 -5.88 -8.35 -10.18
CA ASN A 142 -5.54 -9.11 -8.99
C ASN A 142 -5.14 -10.57 -9.27
N TRP A 143 -5.16 -10.99 -10.53
CA TRP A 143 -4.61 -12.28 -10.92
C TRP A 143 -3.08 -12.25 -10.89
N HIS A 144 -2.50 -13.15 -10.11
CA HIS A 144 -1.08 -13.26 -9.91
C HIS A 144 -0.47 -14.23 -10.93
N GLU A 145 0.34 -13.67 -11.81
CA GLU A 145 1.29 -14.42 -12.63
C GLU A 145 2.70 -14.10 -12.12
N HIS A 146 3.53 -15.12 -11.97
CA HIS A 146 4.89 -14.87 -11.50
C HIS A 146 5.67 -14.01 -12.47
N THR A 147 6.29 -12.95 -11.94
CA THR A 147 7.15 -12.03 -12.67
C THR A 147 8.50 -11.93 -11.98
N SER A 148 9.47 -11.24 -12.59
CA SER A 148 10.77 -10.95 -11.96
C SER A 148 10.65 -10.30 -10.58
N THR A 149 9.58 -9.53 -10.33
CA THR A 149 9.30 -8.93 -9.02
C THR A 149 9.10 -9.95 -7.90
N CYS A 150 8.59 -11.14 -8.23
CA CYS A 150 8.42 -12.24 -7.27
C CYS A 150 9.77 -12.72 -6.73
N TRP A 151 10.82 -12.56 -7.52
CA TRP A 151 12.16 -13.08 -7.26
C TRP A 151 13.14 -12.00 -6.80
N LYS A 152 12.67 -10.77 -6.58
CA LYS A 152 13.53 -9.61 -6.23
C LYS A 152 14.42 -9.86 -5.00
N TYR A 153 13.93 -10.63 -4.04
CA TYR A 153 14.65 -10.94 -2.79
C TYR A 153 15.06 -12.42 -2.71
N LEU A 154 15.03 -13.13 -3.84
CA LEU A 154 15.45 -14.51 -3.93
C LEU A 154 16.95 -14.61 -3.68
N ARG A 155 17.37 -15.49 -2.77
CA ARG A 155 18.80 -15.70 -2.51
C ARG A 155 19.44 -16.43 -3.71
N PRO A 156 20.75 -16.25 -3.97
CA PRO A 156 21.42 -16.89 -5.12
C PRO A 156 21.31 -18.42 -5.16
N ASN A 157 21.10 -19.07 -4.02
CA ASN A 157 20.97 -20.52 -3.91
C ASN A 157 19.50 -21.01 -3.95
N GLN A 158 18.53 -20.12 -4.11
CA GLN A 158 17.12 -20.46 -4.18
C GLN A 158 16.64 -20.42 -5.64
N THR A 159 15.74 -21.32 -5.98
CA THR A 159 15.14 -21.39 -7.31
C THR A 159 13.85 -20.58 -7.38
N PRO A 160 13.54 -19.92 -8.51
CA PRO A 160 12.24 -19.32 -8.74
C PRO A 160 11.15 -20.40 -8.72
N SER A 161 10.31 -20.38 -7.70
CA SER A 161 9.23 -21.34 -7.49
C SER A 161 8.09 -20.70 -6.69
N ASP A 162 6.93 -21.37 -6.68
CA ASP A 162 5.75 -21.00 -5.88
C ASP A 162 6.10 -20.77 -4.40
N GLU A 163 6.92 -21.66 -3.82
CA GLU A 163 7.39 -21.58 -2.43
C GLU A 163 8.18 -20.30 -2.14
N ASN A 164 8.96 -19.82 -3.12
CA ASN A 164 9.79 -18.63 -2.98
C ASN A 164 9.12 -17.36 -3.52
N CYS A 165 7.82 -17.40 -3.80
CA CYS A 165 7.10 -16.22 -4.27
C CYS A 165 7.04 -15.15 -3.18
N ARG A 166 7.64 -13.98 -3.43
CA ARG A 166 7.56 -12.82 -2.53
C ARG A 166 6.11 -12.45 -2.14
N MET A 167 5.15 -12.63 -3.05
CA MET A 167 3.75 -12.30 -2.79
C MET A 167 3.02 -13.37 -1.97
N ARG A 168 3.67 -14.52 -1.71
CA ARG A 168 3.13 -15.70 -1.02
C ARG A 168 1.92 -16.30 -1.74
N ILE A 169 2.01 -16.33 -3.07
CA ILE A 169 1.06 -17.01 -3.95
C ILE A 169 1.73 -18.32 -4.39
N ASP A 170 1.46 -19.37 -3.62
CA ASP A 170 2.09 -20.68 -3.73
C ASP A 170 1.19 -21.74 -4.40
N GLY A 171 0.02 -21.32 -4.90
CA GLY A 171 -0.97 -22.22 -5.50
C GLY A 171 -1.84 -22.98 -4.49
N SER A 172 -1.62 -22.80 -3.18
CA SER A 172 -2.45 -23.46 -2.17
C SER A 172 -3.85 -22.84 -2.06
N THR A 173 -4.84 -23.66 -1.75
CA THR A 173 -6.20 -23.23 -1.41
C THR A 173 -6.64 -23.83 -0.07
N ARG A 174 -7.53 -23.12 0.62
CA ARG A 174 -8.09 -23.47 1.93
C ARG A 174 -9.58 -23.17 1.94
N ARG A 175 -10.39 -24.16 2.28
CA ARG A 175 -11.86 -24.02 2.32
C ARG A 175 -12.34 -23.15 3.47
N THR A 176 -11.63 -23.14 4.59
CA THR A 176 -12.02 -22.44 5.82
C THR A 176 -10.86 -21.64 6.37
N THR A 177 -11.19 -20.57 7.12
CA THR A 177 -10.21 -19.88 7.95
C THR A 177 -9.92 -20.68 9.21
N GLU A 178 -8.64 -20.83 9.56
CA GLU A 178 -8.19 -21.57 10.73
C GLU A 178 -7.00 -20.90 11.42
N LEU A 179 -6.68 -21.35 12.64
CA LEU A 179 -5.44 -20.98 13.32
C LEU A 179 -4.39 -22.02 13.00
N ASP A 180 -3.21 -21.55 12.62
CA ASP A 180 -2.03 -22.37 12.52
C ASP A 180 -1.69 -22.96 13.91
N PRO A 181 -1.57 -24.29 14.08
CA PRO A 181 -1.39 -24.91 15.39
C PRO A 181 -0.11 -24.51 16.11
N GLU A 182 0.95 -24.16 15.37
CA GLU A 182 2.27 -23.85 15.94
C GLU A 182 2.43 -22.36 16.23
N THR A 183 2.00 -21.52 15.28
CA THR A 183 2.22 -20.07 15.31
C THR A 183 1.01 -19.28 15.81
N LEU A 184 -0.16 -19.93 15.89
CA LEU A 184 -1.46 -19.30 16.19
C LEU A 184 -1.79 -18.14 15.23
N SER A 185 -1.18 -18.14 14.05
CA SER A 185 -1.47 -17.16 13.01
C SER A 185 -2.76 -17.55 12.29
N ILE A 186 -3.53 -16.55 11.86
CA ILE A 186 -4.77 -16.78 11.11
C ILE A 186 -4.40 -17.17 9.67
N GLN A 187 -4.70 -18.41 9.30
CA GLN A 187 -4.65 -18.90 7.93
C GLN A 187 -6.02 -18.65 7.28
N LEU A 188 -6.15 -17.53 6.56
CA LEU A 188 -7.41 -17.12 5.96
C LEU A 188 -7.88 -18.15 4.92
N ARG A 189 -9.20 -18.34 4.82
CA ARG A 189 -9.85 -19.03 3.71
C ARG A 189 -9.31 -18.48 2.38
N ARG A 190 -8.95 -19.39 1.47
CA ARG A 190 -8.46 -19.09 0.13
C ARG A 190 -9.11 -20.02 -0.89
N LEU A 191 -10.05 -19.53 -1.70
CA LEU A 191 -10.71 -20.38 -2.69
C LEU A 191 -10.08 -20.31 -4.09
N HIS A 192 -9.22 -19.34 -4.37
CA HIS A 192 -8.48 -19.32 -5.64
C HIS A 192 -6.95 -19.30 -5.41
N PRO A 193 -6.21 -20.17 -6.12
CA PRO A 193 -4.77 -20.32 -5.93
C PRO A 193 -3.96 -19.11 -6.41
N ARG A 194 -4.49 -18.34 -7.38
CA ARG A 194 -3.76 -17.26 -8.06
C ARG A 194 -4.35 -15.85 -7.89
N ILE A 195 -5.41 -15.66 -7.11
CA ILE A 195 -5.97 -14.30 -6.89
C ILE A 195 -5.32 -13.70 -5.64
N ALA A 196 -4.63 -12.57 -5.81
CA ALA A 196 -4.13 -11.77 -4.70
C ALA A 196 -5.30 -11.22 -3.87
N ASN A 197 -5.09 -11.08 -2.57
CA ASN A 197 -6.16 -10.70 -1.65
C ASN A 197 -6.69 -9.31 -1.98
N TYR A 198 -8.01 -9.13 -2.01
CA TYR A 198 -8.63 -7.85 -2.31
C TYR A 198 -9.82 -7.58 -1.40
N ASN A 199 -10.29 -6.34 -1.40
CA ASN A 199 -11.61 -6.00 -0.87
C ASN A 199 -12.52 -5.64 -2.05
N ASP A 200 -13.67 -6.31 -2.14
CA ASP A 200 -14.63 -6.18 -3.23
C ASP A 200 -15.17 -4.75 -3.40
N LEU A 201 -15.49 -4.06 -2.29
CA LEU A 201 -15.93 -2.67 -2.33
C LEU A 201 -14.81 -1.71 -2.75
N VAL A 202 -13.60 -1.91 -2.25
CA VAL A 202 -12.46 -1.03 -2.58
C VAL A 202 -12.04 -1.19 -4.04
N ILE A 203 -11.91 -2.41 -4.56
CA ILE A 203 -11.56 -2.62 -5.97
C ILE A 203 -12.66 -2.08 -6.88
N PHE A 204 -13.94 -2.21 -6.50
CA PHE A 204 -15.06 -1.63 -7.24
C PHE A 204 -14.97 -0.10 -7.35
N LEU A 205 -14.61 0.57 -6.25
CA LEU A 205 -14.59 2.04 -6.17
C LEU A 205 -13.30 2.66 -6.73
N LEU A 206 -12.16 2.00 -6.54
CA LEU A 206 -10.85 2.51 -6.96
C LEU A 206 -10.42 1.97 -8.34
N GLN A 207 -10.96 0.83 -8.75
CA GLN A 207 -10.66 0.19 -10.04
C GLN A 207 -9.15 0.02 -10.28
N ALA A 208 -8.43 -0.41 -9.24
CA ALA A 208 -6.98 -0.54 -9.26
C ALA A 208 -6.55 -1.81 -8.52
N ASN A 209 -5.36 -2.32 -8.88
CA ASN A 209 -4.72 -3.42 -8.17
C ASN A 209 -4.59 -3.09 -6.68
N MET A 210 -4.87 -4.09 -5.86
CA MET A 210 -4.71 -4.00 -4.41
C MET A 210 -4.26 -5.33 -3.81
N ASP A 211 -3.70 -5.28 -2.60
CA ASP A 211 -3.34 -6.46 -1.82
C ASP A 211 -3.68 -6.20 -0.34
N VAL A 212 -4.64 -6.95 0.21
CA VAL A 212 -5.08 -6.80 1.62
C VAL A 212 -4.58 -7.95 2.47
N LYS A 213 -3.83 -7.64 3.53
CA LYS A 213 -3.28 -8.65 4.45
C LYS A 213 -3.62 -8.34 5.89
N HIS A 214 -4.00 -9.37 6.63
CA HIS A 214 -4.11 -9.31 8.07
C HIS A 214 -2.75 -9.62 8.71
N ILE A 215 -2.28 -8.74 9.59
CA ILE A 215 -1.02 -8.91 10.33
C ILE A 215 -1.34 -9.10 11.80
N GLY A 216 -1.43 -10.37 12.23
CA GLY A 216 -1.85 -10.73 13.59
C GLY A 216 -0.74 -11.18 14.55
N SER A 217 0.51 -11.30 14.08
CA SER A 217 1.65 -11.73 14.92
C SER A 217 2.48 -10.55 15.40
N GLY A 218 3.10 -10.68 16.58
CA GLY A 218 3.98 -9.64 17.12
C GLY A 218 5.18 -9.35 16.22
N GLU A 219 5.84 -10.40 15.73
CA GLU A 219 6.96 -10.27 14.79
C GLU A 219 6.53 -9.70 13.44
N GLY A 220 5.38 -10.14 12.91
CA GLY A 220 4.80 -9.58 11.69
C GLY A 220 4.46 -8.10 11.84
N ALA A 221 3.90 -7.70 12.98
CA ALA A 221 3.58 -6.31 13.29
C ALA A 221 4.86 -5.45 13.40
N LYS A 222 5.91 -5.94 14.06
CA LYS A 222 7.22 -5.24 14.12
C LYS A 222 7.82 -5.07 12.72
N ALA A 223 7.86 -6.14 11.92
CA ALA A 223 8.38 -6.09 10.56
C ALA A 223 7.57 -5.11 9.69
N LEU A 224 6.24 -5.10 9.85
CA LEU A 224 5.37 -4.14 9.16
C LEU A 224 5.64 -2.70 9.61
N ILE A 225 5.84 -2.46 10.90
CA ILE A 225 6.17 -1.12 11.41
C ILE A 225 7.47 -0.62 10.76
N TYR A 226 8.52 -1.45 10.69
CA TYR A 226 9.76 -1.08 9.99
C TYR A 226 9.50 -0.77 8.52
N TYR A 227 8.78 -1.66 7.83
CA TYR A 227 8.43 -1.47 6.42
C TYR A 227 7.67 -0.16 6.20
N ILE A 228 6.61 0.11 6.97
CA ILE A 228 5.81 1.33 6.84
C ILE A 228 6.62 2.56 7.20
N THR A 229 7.45 2.48 8.26
CA THR A 229 8.32 3.59 8.66
C THR A 229 9.23 3.99 7.51
N ASP A 230 9.88 3.03 6.85
CA ASP A 230 10.73 3.29 5.67
C ASP A 230 9.99 4.01 4.54
N TYR A 231 8.71 3.72 4.32
CA TYR A 231 7.90 4.43 3.31
C TYR A 231 7.47 5.81 3.75
N ILE A 232 7.14 6.00 5.03
CA ILE A 232 6.71 7.30 5.56
C ILE A 232 7.89 8.24 5.73
N THR A 233 9.05 7.73 6.13
CA THR A 233 10.28 8.51 6.34
C THR A 233 11.20 8.50 5.12
N LYS A 234 10.72 8.03 3.97
CA LYS A 234 11.54 7.91 2.77
C LYS A 234 12.05 9.29 2.39
N SER A 235 13.38 9.41 2.29
CA SER A 235 14.02 10.67 1.91
C SER A 235 13.50 11.14 0.56
N SER A 236 13.13 12.42 0.49
CA SER A 236 12.69 13.06 -0.76
C SER A 236 13.77 13.06 -1.84
N LEU A 237 15.05 12.98 -1.46
CA LEU A 237 16.19 12.97 -2.38
C LEU A 237 16.98 11.66 -2.30
N PRO A 238 17.00 10.85 -3.38
CA PRO A 238 17.93 9.73 -3.50
C PRO A 238 19.39 10.16 -3.31
N ALA A 239 20.16 9.38 -2.54
CA ALA A 239 21.53 9.75 -2.17
C ALA A 239 22.44 10.06 -3.38
N HIS A 240 22.30 9.34 -4.50
CA HIS A 240 23.10 9.59 -5.70
C HIS A 240 22.79 10.94 -6.35
N LEU A 241 21.52 11.39 -6.34
CA LEU A 241 21.13 12.72 -6.80
C LEU A 241 21.64 13.79 -5.83
N GLY A 242 21.55 13.53 -4.52
CA GLY A 242 22.12 14.41 -3.50
C GLY A 242 23.64 14.59 -3.65
N LEU A 243 24.37 13.50 -3.91
CA LEU A 243 25.81 13.52 -4.16
C LEU A 243 26.15 14.25 -5.46
N ALA A 244 25.41 14.02 -6.54
CA ALA A 244 25.61 14.73 -7.81
C ALA A 244 25.35 16.24 -7.67
N ALA A 245 24.30 16.62 -6.95
CA ALA A 245 23.99 18.01 -6.63
C ALA A 245 25.10 18.65 -5.77
N LEU A 246 25.60 17.92 -4.76
CA LEU A 246 26.69 18.37 -3.92
C LEU A 246 28.01 18.53 -4.70
N MET A 247 28.38 17.55 -5.52
CA MET A 247 29.59 17.61 -6.36
C MET A 247 29.55 18.84 -7.28
N TYR A 248 28.40 19.10 -7.90
CA TYR A 248 28.21 20.29 -8.72
C TYR A 248 28.28 21.57 -7.91
N ALA A 249 27.63 21.62 -6.74
CA ALA A 249 27.66 22.78 -5.87
C ALA A 249 29.09 23.13 -5.40
N ILE A 250 29.90 22.11 -5.08
CA ILE A 250 31.31 22.26 -4.76
C ILE A 250 32.07 22.83 -5.95
N GLN A 251 31.89 22.28 -7.17
CA GLN A 251 32.57 22.78 -8.36
C GLN A 251 32.24 24.25 -8.66
N ILE A 252 30.97 24.65 -8.54
CA ILE A 252 30.55 26.04 -8.77
C ILE A 252 31.09 26.98 -7.67
N THR A 253 31.09 26.52 -6.42
CA THR A 253 31.61 27.30 -5.30
C THR A 253 33.13 27.46 -5.42
N ASP A 254 33.86 26.39 -5.78
CA ASP A 254 35.31 26.39 -6.00
C ASP A 254 35.70 27.27 -7.21
N ALA A 255 34.96 27.20 -8.31
CA ALA A 255 35.20 28.07 -9.46
C ALA A 255 35.11 29.57 -9.10
N LYS A 256 34.30 29.93 -8.10
CA LYS A 256 34.09 31.31 -7.67
C LYS A 256 35.00 31.75 -6.53
N TYR A 257 35.28 30.87 -5.57
CA TYR A 257 35.97 31.20 -4.32
C TYR A 257 37.31 30.44 -4.13
N GLY A 258 37.63 29.44 -4.94
CA GLY A 258 38.83 28.62 -4.80
C GLY A 258 40.16 29.35 -5.03
N ARG A 259 40.10 30.56 -5.60
CA ARG A 259 41.27 31.46 -5.75
C ARG A 259 41.31 32.58 -4.71
N VAL A 260 40.38 32.61 -3.76
CA VAL A 260 40.35 33.62 -2.69
C VAL A 260 41.35 33.19 -1.61
N PRO A 261 42.43 33.96 -1.36
CA PRO A 261 43.52 33.54 -0.50
C PRO A 261 43.16 33.53 1.00
N GLU A 262 42.28 34.43 1.44
CA GLU A 262 41.72 34.46 2.80
C GLU A 262 40.24 34.79 2.74
N TRP A 263 39.44 34.04 3.49
CA TRP A 263 37.99 34.24 3.54
C TRP A 263 37.66 35.22 4.66
N THR A 264 36.95 36.30 4.34
CA THR A 264 36.27 37.09 5.38
C THR A 264 34.88 36.49 5.64
N SER A 265 34.21 36.93 6.70
CA SER A 265 32.83 36.49 7.01
C SER A 265 31.85 36.73 5.85
N ARG A 266 32.15 37.68 4.96
CA ARG A 266 31.36 37.93 3.75
C ARG A 266 31.56 36.83 2.70
N GLU A 267 32.80 36.40 2.46
CA GLU A 267 33.10 35.29 1.55
C GLU A 267 32.59 33.96 2.11
N ASP A 268 32.70 33.70 3.42
CA ASP A 268 32.10 32.54 4.09
C ASP A 268 30.60 32.41 3.78
N THR A 269 29.87 33.49 4.07
CA THR A 269 28.41 33.54 3.89
C THR A 269 28.05 33.44 2.40
N GLY A 270 28.83 34.08 1.54
CA GLY A 270 28.64 34.06 0.09
C GLY A 270 28.91 32.69 -0.52
N ALA A 271 29.91 31.96 -0.06
CA ALA A 271 30.23 30.61 -0.49
C ALA A 271 29.14 29.63 -0.06
N LEU A 272 28.69 29.71 1.21
CA LEU A 272 27.58 28.90 1.70
C LEU A 272 26.29 29.15 0.91
N THR A 273 25.98 30.42 0.62
CA THR A 273 24.79 30.78 -0.17
C THR A 273 24.85 30.19 -1.59
N VAL A 274 26.01 30.30 -2.26
CA VAL A 274 26.19 29.72 -3.61
C VAL A 274 26.08 28.20 -3.58
N LEU A 275 26.68 27.55 -2.58
CA LEU A 275 26.62 26.11 -2.40
C LEU A 275 25.17 25.64 -2.22
N VAL A 276 24.44 26.23 -1.25
CA VAL A 276 23.04 25.89 -0.96
C VAL A 276 22.15 26.15 -2.17
N ASN A 277 22.27 27.30 -2.83
CA ASN A 277 21.45 27.61 -4.00
C ASN A 277 21.73 26.68 -5.18
N SER A 278 22.99 26.29 -5.40
CA SER A 278 23.37 25.36 -6.47
C SER A 278 22.84 23.95 -6.22
N MET A 279 22.81 23.52 -4.95
CA MET A 279 22.16 22.26 -4.56
C MET A 279 20.65 22.31 -4.77
N LEU A 280 20.00 23.37 -4.28
CA LEU A 280 18.54 23.53 -4.40
C LEU A 280 18.07 23.65 -5.85
N ALA A 281 18.82 24.35 -6.70
CA ALA A 281 18.49 24.51 -8.12
C ALA A 281 18.50 23.20 -8.92
N ARG A 282 19.09 22.13 -8.37
CA ARG A 282 19.10 20.79 -8.97
C ARG A 282 18.19 19.80 -8.28
N ASN A 283 17.44 20.24 -7.27
CA ASN A 283 16.38 19.42 -6.71
C ASN A 283 15.16 19.55 -7.61
N GLU A 284 14.96 18.57 -8.48
CA GLU A 284 13.78 18.49 -9.33
C GLU A 284 12.57 18.09 -8.48
N VAL A 285 11.48 18.83 -8.62
CA VAL A 285 10.18 18.49 -8.03
C VAL A 285 9.24 18.13 -9.16
N SER A 286 8.45 17.06 -8.98
CA SER A 286 7.53 16.63 -10.03
C SER A 286 6.41 17.66 -10.25
N GLU A 287 5.92 17.77 -11.48
CA GLU A 287 4.76 18.61 -11.81
C GLU A 287 3.56 18.25 -10.92
N GLN A 288 3.36 16.95 -10.67
CA GLN A 288 2.26 16.44 -9.88
C GLN A 288 2.33 16.91 -8.41
N GLU A 289 3.52 16.94 -7.81
CA GLU A 289 3.72 17.46 -6.45
C GLU A 289 3.42 18.96 -6.39
N ILE A 290 3.96 19.72 -7.36
CA ILE A 290 3.70 21.15 -7.46
C ILE A 290 2.20 21.42 -7.58
N MET A 291 1.51 20.69 -8.47
CA MET A 291 0.08 20.81 -8.66
C MET A 291 -0.70 20.44 -7.39
N SER A 292 -0.30 19.38 -6.66
CA SER A 292 -0.91 19.02 -5.37
C SER A 292 -0.84 20.17 -4.36
N HIS A 293 0.31 20.84 -4.26
CA HIS A 293 0.46 22.00 -3.38
C HIS A 293 -0.40 23.20 -3.83
N ILE A 294 -0.41 23.50 -5.13
CA ILE A 294 -1.19 24.63 -5.68
C ILE A 294 -2.69 24.48 -5.42
N ILE A 295 -3.23 23.26 -5.57
CA ILE A 295 -4.67 23.00 -5.34
C ILE A 295 -5.01 22.73 -3.87
N GLY A 296 -4.05 22.84 -2.94
CA GLY A 296 -4.25 22.64 -1.52
C GLY A 296 -4.33 21.17 -1.06
N GLY A 297 -3.90 20.22 -1.89
CA GLY A 297 -3.75 18.81 -1.52
C GLY A 297 -2.56 18.53 -0.61
N GLY A 298 -1.51 19.36 -0.72
CA GLY A 298 -0.30 19.26 0.10
C GLY A 298 0.48 17.96 -0.08
N ASP A 299 1.30 17.64 0.90
CA ASP A 299 2.18 16.48 0.98
C ASP A 299 1.76 15.47 2.05
N HIS A 300 0.71 15.76 2.83
CA HIS A 300 0.23 14.86 3.88
C HIS A 300 -1.26 15.04 4.21
N TYR A 301 -1.82 14.01 4.83
CA TYR A 301 -3.17 13.97 5.39
C TYR A 301 -3.07 13.60 6.86
N THR A 302 -3.60 14.44 7.75
CA THR A 302 -3.59 14.15 9.19
C THR A 302 -4.95 14.36 9.84
N SER A 303 -5.23 13.50 10.83
CA SER A 303 -6.35 13.62 11.76
C SER A 303 -6.02 14.46 13.01
N HIS A 304 -4.73 14.57 13.36
CA HIS A 304 -4.25 15.19 14.60
C HIS A 304 -3.16 16.24 14.32
N LYS A 305 -2.90 17.11 15.30
CA LYS A 305 -1.78 18.04 15.24
C LYS A 305 -0.55 17.39 15.85
N PHE A 306 0.52 17.27 15.07
CA PHE A 306 1.80 16.77 15.54
C PHE A 306 2.71 17.90 16.01
N ARG A 307 3.64 17.57 16.91
CA ARG A 307 4.69 18.49 17.39
C ARG A 307 6.04 17.88 17.05
N LEU A 308 7.02 18.73 16.73
CA LEU A 308 8.37 18.29 16.47
C LEU A 308 8.98 17.71 17.75
N LEU A 309 9.51 16.49 17.68
CA LEU A 309 10.28 15.88 18.75
C LEU A 309 11.76 15.98 18.39
N TYR A 310 12.51 16.76 19.17
CA TYR A 310 13.96 16.84 19.03
C TYR A 310 14.61 15.62 19.70
N TYR A 311 14.75 14.52 18.95
CA TYR A 311 15.23 13.23 19.48
C TYR A 311 16.58 13.34 20.21
N ALA A 312 17.50 14.18 19.72
CA ALA A 312 18.80 14.45 20.34
C ALA A 312 18.71 15.04 21.76
N ALA A 313 17.58 15.59 22.17
CA ALA A 313 17.36 16.04 23.55
C ALA A 313 17.05 14.88 24.52
N PHE A 314 16.75 13.69 24.00
CA PHE A 314 16.37 12.48 24.75
C PHE A 314 17.40 11.35 24.65
N GLU A 315 18.27 11.36 23.65
CA GLU A 315 19.51 10.57 23.65
C GLU A 315 20.46 11.14 24.70
N ARG A 316 20.60 10.43 25.83
CA ARG A 316 21.63 10.65 26.85
C ARG A 316 22.67 9.55 26.77
#